data_AF-A0AAD6QMQ5-F1
#
_entry.id   AF-A0AAD6QMQ5-F1
#
_cell.length_a   1.000
_cell.length_b   1.000
_cell.length_c   1.000
_cell.angle_alpha   90.00
_cell.angle_beta   90.00
_cell.angle_gamma   90.00
#
_symmetry.space_group_name_H-M   'P 1'
#
loop_
_entity.id
_entity.type
_entity.pdbx_description
1 polymer ?
#
loop_
_entity_poly.entity_id
_entity_poly.type
_entity_poly.pdbx_seq_one_letter_code
_entity_poly.pdbx_strand_id
1 'polypeptide(L)'
;MERLTSTQIIPDAFQGARDDVAMQFAMIWGQIKAPLIVPLLRLAVAICLIMSLMLFIERVYMGIVIVLVKLFGRKPDRRYKWEPMKDDVEAGNSIYPMVLVQIPMYNEREVYQLSIGAACGLSWPSDRIIIQVLDDSTDPTIKDMVELECQRRASKGINIKYEVRDSRNGYKSGALKEGMKRSYVKSCDYVAIFDADFQPEPDFLRRTIPFLDHNPELGLVQTRWKFGGDEI
;
A
#
# COMPACT_ATOMS: atom_id res chain seq x y z
N MET A 1 -12.07 78.09 6.16
CA MET A 1 -11.74 76.66 5.95
C MET A 1 -12.56 76.19 4.76
N GLU A 2 -12.03 76.38 3.55
CA GLU A 2 -12.71 75.94 2.33
C GLU A 2 -12.09 74.61 1.88
N ARG A 3 -12.93 73.57 1.81
CA ARG A 3 -12.65 72.32 1.11
C ARG A 3 -12.90 72.57 -0.37
N LEU A 4 -11.91 72.30 -1.21
CA LEU A 4 -12.15 72.02 -2.63
C LEU A 4 -11.51 70.68 -3.01
N THR A 5 -12.42 69.79 -3.38
CA THR A 5 -12.29 68.40 -3.75
C THR A 5 -11.60 68.29 -5.11
N SER A 6 -10.57 67.43 -5.19
CA SER A 6 -9.92 67.06 -6.44
C SER A 6 -10.81 66.11 -7.24
N THR A 7 -11.48 66.62 -8.27
CA THR A 7 -12.16 65.79 -9.28
C THR A 7 -11.23 65.68 -10.49
N GLN A 8 -10.58 64.52 -10.63
CA GLN A 8 -9.81 64.19 -11.83
C GLN A 8 -10.76 64.05 -13.03
N ILE A 9 -10.63 64.96 -14.00
CA ILE A 9 -11.30 64.91 -15.29
C ILE A 9 -10.45 64.02 -16.19
N ILE A 10 -10.88 62.79 -16.41
CA ILE A 10 -10.36 61.95 -17.50
C ILE A 10 -11.04 62.46 -18.79
N PRO A 11 -10.30 62.76 -19.87
CA PRO A 11 -10.90 63.27 -21.10
C PRO A 11 -11.78 62.20 -21.78
N ASP A 12 -13.03 62.54 -22.07
CA ASP A 12 -14.08 61.67 -22.65
C ASP A 12 -13.65 60.90 -23.91
N ALA A 13 -12.69 61.43 -24.68
CA ALA A 13 -12.14 60.79 -25.88
C ALA A 13 -11.36 59.50 -25.57
N PHE A 14 -10.66 59.42 -24.42
CA PHE A 14 -9.96 58.20 -23.99
C PHE A 14 -10.92 57.15 -23.44
N GLN A 15 -12.06 57.59 -22.90
CA GLN A 15 -13.13 56.72 -22.43
C GLN A 15 -13.84 56.05 -23.62
N GLY A 16 -14.22 56.83 -24.64
CA GLY A 16 -14.87 56.30 -25.86
C GLY A 16 -14.02 55.31 -26.65
N ALA A 17 -12.71 55.57 -26.81
CA ALA A 17 -11.81 54.63 -27.49
C ALA A 17 -11.63 53.32 -26.71
N ARG A 18 -11.65 53.39 -25.37
CA ARG A 18 -11.56 52.21 -24.50
C ARG A 18 -12.84 51.38 -24.54
N ASP A 19 -13.99 52.05 -24.61
CA ASP A 19 -15.30 51.42 -24.73
C ASP A 19 -15.49 50.76 -26.11
N ASP A 20 -14.98 51.37 -27.19
CA ASP A 20 -14.99 50.79 -28.54
C ASP A 20 -14.13 49.53 -28.65
N VAL A 21 -12.91 49.56 -28.08
CA VAL A 21 -12.02 48.39 -28.04
C VAL A 21 -12.65 47.28 -27.19
N ALA A 22 -13.23 47.61 -26.03
CA ALA A 22 -13.94 46.64 -25.20
C ALA A 22 -15.15 46.02 -25.93
N MET A 23 -15.88 46.82 -26.71
CA MET A 23 -17.03 46.36 -27.49
C MET A 23 -16.60 45.46 -28.65
N GLN A 24 -15.48 45.76 -29.32
CA GLN A 24 -14.88 44.90 -30.34
C GLN A 24 -14.42 43.56 -29.76
N PHE A 25 -13.72 43.59 -28.61
CA PHE A 25 -13.34 42.35 -27.91
C PHE A 25 -14.57 41.55 -27.47
N ALA A 26 -15.64 42.20 -27.01
CA ALA A 26 -16.88 41.52 -26.64
C ALA A 26 -17.59 40.88 -27.84
N MET A 27 -17.58 41.52 -29.02
CA MET A 27 -18.13 40.94 -30.25
C MET A 27 -17.31 39.75 -30.75
N ILE A 28 -15.97 39.87 -30.79
CA ILE A 28 -15.06 38.78 -31.16
C ILE A 28 -15.21 37.61 -30.18
N TRP A 29 -15.30 37.91 -28.88
CA TRP A 29 -15.55 36.92 -27.84
C TRP A 29 -16.91 36.22 -28.04
N GLY A 30 -17.96 36.95 -28.40
CA GLY A 30 -19.26 36.38 -28.76
C GLY A 30 -19.21 35.47 -29.98
N GLN A 31 -18.48 35.87 -31.02
CA GLN A 31 -18.29 35.13 -32.26
C GLN A 31 -17.46 33.85 -32.09
N ILE A 32 -16.51 33.80 -31.14
CA ILE A 32 -15.71 32.61 -30.83
C ILE A 32 -16.42 31.71 -29.80
N LYS A 33 -17.05 32.30 -28.79
CA LYS A 33 -17.69 31.58 -27.69
C LYS A 33 -18.85 30.71 -28.17
N ALA A 34 -19.72 31.25 -29.03
CA ALA A 34 -20.92 30.55 -29.47
C ALA A 34 -20.67 29.29 -30.33
N PRO A 35 -19.77 29.30 -31.35
CA PRO A 35 -19.55 28.12 -32.18
C PRO A 35 -18.45 27.17 -31.67
N LEU A 36 -17.55 27.62 -30.79
CA LEU A 36 -16.41 26.79 -30.34
C LEU A 36 -16.51 26.43 -28.86
N ILE A 37 -16.63 27.42 -27.97
CA ILE A 37 -16.56 27.19 -26.51
C ILE A 37 -17.84 26.51 -26.01
N VAL A 38 -19.02 26.95 -26.45
CA VAL A 38 -20.31 26.38 -26.03
C VAL A 38 -20.46 24.90 -26.39
N PRO A 39 -20.22 24.44 -27.64
CA PRO A 39 -20.32 23.01 -27.96
C PRO A 39 -19.24 22.18 -27.27
N LEU A 40 -18.02 22.70 -27.12
CA LEU A 40 -16.95 22.03 -26.37
C LEU A 40 -17.34 21.84 -24.89
N LEU A 41 -17.88 22.88 -24.25
CA LEU A 41 -18.33 22.81 -22.87
C LEU A 41 -19.53 21.87 -22.72
N ARG A 42 -20.49 21.90 -23.66
CA ARG A 42 -21.62 20.96 -23.68
C ARG A 42 -21.15 19.51 -23.83
N LEU A 43 -20.15 19.25 -24.67
CA LEU A 43 -19.55 17.94 -24.81
C LEU A 43 -18.86 17.50 -23.51
N ALA A 44 -18.09 18.38 -22.88
CA ALA A 44 -17.44 18.10 -21.60
C ALA A 44 -18.46 17.78 -20.50
N VAL A 45 -19.53 18.57 -20.39
CA VAL A 45 -20.63 18.33 -19.44
C VAL A 45 -21.31 17.00 -19.74
N ALA A 46 -21.58 16.68 -21.02
CA ALA A 46 -22.16 15.40 -21.40
C ALA A 46 -21.26 14.22 -21.02
N ILE A 47 -19.95 14.31 -21.24
CA ILE A 47 -18.96 13.29 -20.84
C ILE A 47 -18.99 13.12 -19.30
N CYS A 48 -18.95 14.21 -18.55
CA CYS A 48 -19.02 14.16 -17.09
C CYS A 48 -20.32 13.51 -16.59
N LEU A 49 -21.46 13.81 -17.20
CA LEU A 49 -22.74 13.20 -16.86
C LEU A 49 -22.76 11.71 -17.17
N ILE A 50 -22.22 11.30 -18.32
CA ILE A 50 -22.12 9.88 -18.70
C ILE A 50 -21.23 9.13 -17.71
N MET A 51 -20.05 9.67 -17.35
CA MET A 51 -19.16 9.05 -16.37
C MET A 51 -19.82 8.96 -14.99
N SER A 52 -20.51 10.03 -14.56
CA SER A 52 -21.23 10.04 -13.28
C SER A 52 -22.35 9.00 -13.25
N LEU A 53 -23.11 8.86 -14.34
CA LEU A 53 -24.16 7.86 -14.46
C LEU A 53 -23.58 6.44 -14.45
N MET A 54 -22.48 6.19 -15.18
CA MET A 54 -21.80 4.89 -15.19
C MET A 54 -21.35 4.49 -13.78
N LEU A 55 -20.68 5.40 -13.06
CA LEU A 55 -20.27 5.16 -11.67
C LEU A 55 -21.47 4.93 -10.74
N PHE A 56 -22.56 5.68 -10.92
CA PHE A 56 -23.79 5.47 -10.15
C PHE A 56 -24.39 4.08 -10.40
N ILE A 57 -24.48 3.66 -11.66
CA ILE A 57 -24.97 2.33 -12.03
C ILE A 57 -24.09 1.24 -11.42
N GLU A 58 -22.77 1.37 -11.48
CA GLU A 58 -21.84 0.43 -10.85
C GLU A 58 -22.07 0.32 -9.33
N ARG A 59 -22.26 1.45 -8.64
CA ARG A 59 -22.54 1.48 -7.19
C ARG A 59 -23.90 0.86 -6.85
N VAL A 60 -24.94 1.15 -7.63
CA VAL A 60 -26.26 0.55 -7.45
C VAL A 60 -26.21 -0.96 -7.70
N TYR A 61 -25.53 -1.39 -8.77
CA TYR A 61 -25.32 -2.81 -9.06
C TYR A 61 -24.61 -3.53 -7.90
N MET A 62 -23.48 -2.99 -7.42
CA MET A 62 -22.76 -3.55 -6.28
C MET A 62 -23.63 -3.57 -5.01
N GLY A 63 -24.42 -2.52 -4.78
CA GLY A 63 -25.39 -2.46 -3.68
C GLY A 63 -26.45 -3.57 -3.75
N ILE A 64 -27.06 -3.77 -4.93
CA ILE A 64 -28.03 -4.84 -5.17
C ILE A 64 -27.38 -6.20 -4.94
N VAL A 65 -26.19 -6.46 -5.49
CA VAL A 65 -25.47 -7.73 -5.29
C VAL A 65 -25.22 -7.98 -3.79
N ILE A 66 -24.76 -6.98 -3.03
CA ILE A 66 -24.53 -7.11 -1.59
C ILE A 66 -25.83 -7.43 -0.84
N VAL A 67 -26.93 -6.74 -1.17
CA VAL A 67 -28.25 -6.99 -0.56
C VAL A 67 -28.73 -8.40 -0.87
N LEU A 68 -28.64 -8.84 -2.13
CA LEU A 68 -29.03 -10.20 -2.52
C LEU A 68 -28.17 -11.25 -1.80
N VAL A 69 -26.84 -11.08 -1.76
CA VAL A 69 -25.95 -12.00 -1.04
C VAL A 69 -26.31 -12.08 0.45
N LYS A 70 -26.61 -10.94 1.09
CA LYS A 70 -27.05 -10.89 2.49
C LYS A 70 -28.43 -11.54 2.70
N LEU A 71 -29.41 -11.25 1.85
CA LEU A 71 -30.77 -11.81 1.92
C LEU A 71 -30.78 -13.33 1.70
N PHE A 72 -29.99 -13.82 0.75
CA PHE A 72 -29.86 -15.26 0.48
C PHE A 72 -28.90 -15.97 1.46
N GLY A 73 -28.34 -15.26 2.44
CA GLY A 73 -27.47 -15.83 3.47
C GLY A 73 -26.26 -16.59 2.92
N ARG A 74 -25.83 -16.27 1.68
CA ARG A 74 -24.71 -16.96 1.03
C ARG A 74 -23.42 -16.54 1.74
N LYS A 75 -22.95 -17.41 2.64
CA LYS A 75 -21.61 -17.28 3.21
C LYS A 75 -20.60 -17.50 2.10
N PRO A 76 -19.46 -16.78 2.10
CA PRO A 76 -18.34 -17.12 1.23
C PRO A 76 -18.03 -18.60 1.44
N ASP A 77 -17.98 -19.35 0.35
CA ASP A 77 -17.71 -20.79 0.43
C ASP A 77 -16.36 -20.99 1.11
N ARG A 78 -16.30 -21.86 2.12
CA ARG A 78 -15.05 -22.21 2.80
C ARG A 78 -14.34 -23.24 1.93
N ARG A 79 -13.89 -22.78 0.76
CA ARG A 79 -13.26 -23.61 -0.27
C ARG A 79 -11.97 -24.28 0.23
N TYR A 80 -11.26 -23.62 1.14
CA TYR A 80 -9.98 -24.08 1.65
C TYR A 80 -10.12 -24.61 3.07
N LYS A 81 -9.48 -25.75 3.32
CA LYS A 81 -9.41 -26.35 4.66
C LYS A 81 -8.53 -25.47 5.55
N TRP A 82 -9.01 -25.21 6.74
CA TRP A 82 -8.24 -24.54 7.78
C TRP A 82 -8.47 -25.28 9.09
N GLU A 83 -7.40 -25.87 9.60
CA GLU A 83 -7.35 -26.51 10.90
C GLU A 83 -6.03 -26.09 11.55
N PRO A 84 -6.00 -25.80 12.86
CA PRO A 84 -4.75 -25.45 13.54
C PRO A 84 -3.80 -26.64 13.48
N MET A 85 -2.51 -26.37 13.27
CA MET A 85 -1.47 -27.40 13.39
C MET A 85 -1.51 -27.96 14.81
N LYS A 86 -1.61 -29.29 14.92
CA LYS A 86 -1.67 -29.96 16.22
C LYS A 86 -0.26 -30.15 16.75
N ASP A 87 -0.07 -29.79 18.01
CA ASP A 87 1.15 -30.12 18.73
C ASP A 87 1.14 -31.64 19.00
N ASP A 88 2.05 -32.35 18.34
CA ASP A 88 2.33 -33.75 18.65
C ASP A 88 3.52 -33.81 19.61
N VAL A 89 3.33 -34.48 20.74
CA VAL A 89 4.35 -34.64 21.77
C VAL A 89 5.53 -35.47 21.26
N GLU A 90 5.29 -36.43 20.35
CA GLU A 90 6.34 -37.32 19.84
C GLU A 90 7.18 -36.65 18.74
N ALA A 91 6.53 -35.91 17.84
CA ALA A 91 7.21 -35.23 16.74
C ALA A 91 7.76 -33.84 17.12
N GLY A 92 7.27 -33.25 18.21
CA GLY A 92 7.70 -31.92 18.69
C GLY A 92 7.59 -30.84 17.61
N ASN A 93 8.64 -30.02 17.49
CA ASN A 93 8.68 -28.94 16.50
C ASN A 93 8.78 -29.43 15.04
N SER A 94 9.00 -30.73 14.80
CA SER A 94 9.24 -31.23 13.43
C SER A 94 8.02 -31.23 12.52
N ILE A 95 6.82 -31.13 13.10
CA ILE A 95 5.57 -30.96 12.36
C ILE A 95 5.47 -29.57 11.75
N TYR A 96 6.11 -28.58 12.35
CA TYR A 96 6.05 -27.22 11.86
C TYR A 96 6.98 -27.06 10.64
N PRO A 97 6.47 -26.59 9.49
CA PRO A 97 7.29 -26.31 8.32
C PRO A 97 8.27 -25.18 8.63
N MET A 98 9.39 -25.21 7.93
CA MET A 98 10.38 -24.14 8.00
C MET A 98 9.84 -22.90 7.29
N VAL A 99 9.75 -21.77 8.00
CA VAL A 99 9.23 -20.52 7.45
C VAL A 99 10.34 -19.47 7.37
N LEU A 100 10.55 -18.91 6.18
CA LEU A 100 11.34 -17.70 5.99
C LEU A 100 10.43 -16.47 6.12
N VAL A 101 10.83 -15.51 6.96
CA VAL A 101 10.19 -14.20 7.04
C VAL A 101 11.11 -13.16 6.42
N GLN A 102 10.72 -12.57 5.30
CA GLN A 102 11.50 -11.54 4.61
C GLN A 102 10.98 -10.13 4.93
N ILE A 103 11.90 -9.24 5.28
CA ILE A 103 11.62 -7.82 5.56
C ILE A 103 12.57 -6.96 4.70
N PRO A 104 12.15 -6.52 3.50
CA PRO A 104 12.91 -5.56 2.71
C PRO A 104 12.83 -4.17 3.33
N MET A 105 13.99 -3.53 3.55
CA MET A 105 14.14 -2.20 4.14
C MET A 105 14.89 -1.25 3.21
N TYR A 106 14.51 0.03 3.23
CA TYR A 106 15.19 1.09 2.49
C TYR A 106 15.04 2.45 3.18
N ASN A 107 16.08 2.88 3.91
CA ASN A 107 16.12 4.14 4.67
C ASN A 107 14.98 4.28 5.70
N GLU A 108 14.61 3.18 6.36
CA GLU A 108 13.44 3.08 7.25
C GLU A 108 13.78 3.38 8.72
N ARG A 109 14.13 4.63 9.02
CA ARG A 109 14.68 5.01 10.33
C ARG A 109 13.68 4.88 11.48
N GLU A 110 12.41 5.17 11.25
CA GLU A 110 11.40 5.27 12.31
C GLU A 110 10.76 3.93 12.63
N VAL A 111 10.70 3.02 11.66
CA VAL A 111 9.89 1.79 11.73
C VAL A 111 10.73 0.51 11.87
N TYR A 112 12.04 0.54 11.60
CA TYR A 112 12.86 -0.69 11.60
C TYR A 112 12.77 -1.48 12.91
N GLN A 113 12.79 -0.80 14.06
CA GLN A 113 12.73 -1.46 15.37
C GLN A 113 11.39 -2.17 15.59
N LEU A 114 10.30 -1.51 15.19
CA LEU A 114 8.95 -2.05 15.35
C LEU A 114 8.72 -3.24 14.42
N SER A 115 9.12 -3.12 13.16
CA SER A 115 8.96 -4.19 12.17
C SER A 115 9.83 -5.42 12.46
N ILE A 116 11.12 -5.23 12.75
CA ILE A 116 12.01 -6.34 13.17
C ILE A 116 11.50 -6.94 14.48
N GLY A 117 11.09 -6.10 15.42
CA GLY A 117 10.53 -6.53 16.71
C GLY A 117 9.29 -7.39 16.55
N ALA A 118 8.35 -6.97 15.71
CA ALA A 118 7.11 -7.70 15.44
C ALA A 118 7.37 -9.03 14.71
N ALA A 119 8.24 -9.04 13.70
CA ALA A 119 8.64 -10.28 13.02
C ALA A 119 9.34 -11.26 13.98
N CYS A 120 10.19 -10.75 14.88
CA CYS A 120 10.82 -11.54 15.94
C CYS A 120 9.83 -12.04 17.01
N GLY A 121 8.66 -11.40 17.12
CA GLY A 121 7.60 -11.76 18.06
C GLY A 121 6.59 -12.77 17.52
N LEU A 122 6.77 -13.26 16.30
CA LEU A 122 5.90 -14.27 15.71
C LEU A 122 5.94 -15.57 16.53
N SER A 123 4.76 -16.07 16.89
CA SER A 123 4.57 -17.32 17.63
C SER A 123 4.77 -18.52 16.69
N TRP A 124 6.04 -18.86 16.49
CA TRP A 124 6.48 -20.03 15.75
C TRP A 124 7.67 -20.67 16.46
N PRO A 125 7.90 -21.99 16.33
CA PRO A 125 9.08 -22.60 16.92
C PRO A 125 10.38 -21.93 16.43
N SER A 126 11.27 -21.56 17.35
CA SER A 126 12.46 -20.77 17.04
C SER A 126 13.46 -21.49 16.12
N ASP A 127 13.45 -22.82 16.11
CA ASP A 127 14.20 -23.67 15.18
C ASP A 127 13.51 -23.82 13.81
N ARG A 128 12.26 -23.38 13.67
CA ARG A 128 11.43 -23.49 12.46
C ARG A 128 11.14 -22.17 11.77
N ILE A 129 11.74 -21.07 12.24
CA ILE A 129 11.61 -19.75 11.65
C ILE A 129 12.98 -19.15 11.37
N ILE A 130 13.10 -18.48 10.22
CA ILE A 130 14.28 -17.68 9.87
C ILE A 130 13.79 -16.29 9.49
N ILE A 131 14.29 -15.26 10.16
CA ILE A 131 13.98 -13.87 9.83
C ILE A 131 15.11 -13.33 8.97
N GLN A 132 14.80 -12.84 7.78
CA GLN A 132 15.75 -12.28 6.83
C GLN A 132 15.43 -10.81 6.60
N VAL A 133 16.27 -9.94 7.13
CA VAL A 133 16.22 -8.49 6.91
C VAL A 133 17.08 -8.17 5.70
N LEU A 134 16.46 -7.64 4.65
CA LEU A 134 17.10 -7.31 3.38
C LEU A 134 17.25 -5.79 3.30
N ASP A 135 18.42 -5.27 3.63
CA ASP A 135 18.65 -3.83 3.73
C ASP A 135 19.35 -3.26 2.49
N ASP A 136 18.59 -2.44 1.74
CA ASP A 136 19.04 -1.71 0.57
C ASP A 136 19.37 -0.23 0.90
N SER A 137 19.36 0.16 2.17
CA SER A 137 19.55 1.55 2.61
C SER A 137 20.86 2.13 2.09
N THR A 138 20.82 3.42 1.78
CA THR A 138 21.99 4.19 1.32
C THR A 138 22.61 5.03 2.42
N ASP A 139 21.85 5.34 3.47
CA ASP A 139 22.35 6.05 4.65
C ASP A 139 23.12 5.08 5.56
N PRO A 140 24.44 5.28 5.76
CA PRO A 140 25.24 4.42 6.62
C PRO A 140 24.73 4.36 8.06
N THR A 141 24.19 5.48 8.57
CA THR A 141 23.67 5.55 9.94
C THR A 141 22.46 4.62 10.11
N ILE A 142 21.59 4.57 9.10
CA ILE A 142 20.41 3.70 9.12
C ILE A 142 20.84 2.23 9.04
N LYS A 143 21.79 1.91 8.16
CA LYS A 143 22.33 0.54 8.04
C LYS A 143 22.92 0.05 9.37
N ASP A 144 23.73 0.88 10.01
CA ASP A 144 24.34 0.54 11.30
C ASP A 144 23.28 0.30 12.39
N MET A 145 22.22 1.12 12.40
CA MET A 145 21.09 0.95 13.32
C MET A 145 20.32 -0.36 13.10
N VAL A 146 20.02 -0.69 11.83
CA VAL A 146 19.31 -1.93 11.45
C VAL A 146 20.15 -3.15 11.76
N GLU A 147 21.44 -3.13 11.41
CA GLU A 147 22.38 -4.21 11.69
C GLU A 147 22.52 -4.44 13.20
N LEU A 148 22.68 -3.37 13.99
CA LEU A 148 22.79 -3.46 15.45
C LEU A 148 21.53 -4.07 16.09
N GLU A 149 20.34 -3.70 15.61
CA GLU A 149 19.10 -4.32 16.08
C GLU A 149 19.04 -5.81 15.71
N CYS A 150 19.45 -6.18 14.50
CA CYS A 150 19.53 -7.59 14.10
C CYS A 150 20.49 -8.38 15.00
N GLN A 151 21.68 -7.83 15.29
CA GLN A 151 22.66 -8.43 16.19
C GLN A 151 22.11 -8.57 17.62
N ARG A 152 21.39 -7.56 18.11
CA ARG A 152 20.72 -7.59 19.43
C ARG A 152 19.65 -8.66 19.52
N ARG A 153 18.92 -8.93 18.43
CA ARG A 153 17.92 -10.02 18.38
C ARG A 153 18.60 -11.38 18.28
N ALA A 154 19.65 -11.49 17.47
CA ALA A 154 20.44 -12.71 17.34
C ALA A 154 21.06 -13.14 18.67
N SER A 155 21.56 -12.20 19.48
CA SER A 155 22.12 -12.51 20.81
C SER A 155 21.10 -13.04 21.82
N LYS A 156 19.79 -12.84 21.56
CA LYS A 156 18.69 -13.43 22.33
C LYS A 156 18.29 -14.83 21.82
N GLY A 157 19.05 -15.42 20.90
CA GLY A 157 18.78 -16.73 20.32
C GLY A 157 17.78 -16.73 19.18
N ILE A 158 17.39 -15.57 18.66
CA ILE A 158 16.48 -15.48 17.50
C ILE A 158 17.28 -15.75 16.22
N ASN A 159 16.76 -16.61 15.35
CA ASN A 159 17.38 -16.91 14.07
C ASN A 159 17.10 -15.81 13.04
N ILE A 160 17.84 -14.70 13.16
CA ILE A 160 17.77 -13.54 12.26
C ILE A 160 19.03 -13.43 11.41
N LYS A 161 18.86 -13.04 10.15
CA LYS A 161 19.90 -12.83 9.13
C LYS A 161 19.76 -11.43 8.58
N TYR A 162 20.81 -10.63 8.73
CA TYR A 162 20.92 -9.32 8.11
C TYR A 162 21.70 -9.47 6.80
N GLU A 163 21.09 -9.02 5.70
CA GLU A 163 21.60 -9.23 4.36
C GLU A 163 21.60 -7.91 3.59
N VAL A 164 22.74 -7.57 3.02
CA VAL A 164 22.95 -6.40 2.16
C VAL A 164 23.40 -6.88 0.80
N ARG A 165 23.09 -6.12 -0.25
CA ARG A 165 23.57 -6.37 -1.62
C ARG A 165 24.28 -5.14 -2.18
N ASP A 166 25.14 -5.38 -3.17
CA ASP A 166 25.96 -4.33 -3.78
C ASP A 166 25.20 -3.49 -4.83
N SER A 167 24.17 -4.06 -5.45
CA SER A 167 23.41 -3.41 -6.53
C SER A 167 21.92 -3.40 -6.25
N ARG A 168 21.30 -2.22 -6.40
CA ARG A 168 19.86 -2.01 -6.22
C ARG A 168 19.01 -2.36 -7.45
N ASN A 169 19.54 -3.14 -8.39
CA ASN A 169 18.80 -3.53 -9.58
C ASN A 169 17.50 -4.26 -9.22
N GLY A 170 16.38 -3.82 -9.78
CA GLY A 170 15.06 -4.38 -9.49
C GLY A 170 14.43 -3.94 -8.16
N TYR A 171 15.03 -2.98 -7.44
CA TYR A 171 14.51 -2.41 -6.20
C TYR A 171 14.06 -3.50 -5.21
N LYS A 172 12.88 -3.36 -4.59
CA LYS A 172 12.31 -4.32 -3.62
C LYS A 172 12.26 -5.75 -4.17
N SER A 173 11.75 -5.94 -5.39
CA SER A 173 11.67 -7.28 -6.01
C SER A 173 13.05 -7.90 -6.25
N GLY A 174 14.04 -7.06 -6.57
CA GLY A 174 15.43 -7.47 -6.68
C GLY A 174 16.01 -7.90 -5.34
N ALA A 175 15.76 -7.14 -4.27
CA ALA A 175 16.21 -7.49 -2.92
C ALA A 175 15.64 -8.84 -2.46
N LEU A 176 14.32 -9.04 -2.61
CA LEU A 176 13.65 -10.30 -2.30
C LEU A 176 14.25 -11.47 -3.09
N LYS A 177 14.47 -11.28 -4.41
CA LYS A 177 15.07 -12.30 -5.28
C LYS A 177 16.50 -12.65 -4.87
N GLU A 178 17.33 -11.68 -4.51
CA GLU A 178 18.70 -11.94 -4.01
C GLU A 178 18.65 -12.66 -2.65
N GLY A 179 17.75 -12.27 -1.76
CA GLY A 179 17.51 -12.93 -0.48
C GLY A 179 17.20 -14.43 -0.64
N MET A 180 16.42 -14.79 -1.66
CA MET A 180 16.08 -16.19 -1.96
C MET A 180 17.27 -17.04 -2.42
N LYS A 181 18.40 -16.44 -2.83
CA LYS A 181 19.59 -17.20 -3.27
C LYS A 181 20.43 -17.74 -2.11
N ARG A 182 20.20 -17.27 -0.88
CA ARG A 182 20.99 -17.67 0.29
C ARG A 182 20.78 -19.15 0.60
N SER A 183 21.83 -19.83 1.02
CA SER A 183 21.82 -21.30 1.19
C SER A 183 20.78 -21.78 2.21
N TYR A 184 20.59 -21.03 3.31
CA TYR A 184 19.60 -21.33 4.34
C TYR A 184 18.14 -21.19 3.90
N VAL A 185 17.86 -20.47 2.81
CA VAL A 185 16.50 -20.33 2.29
C VAL A 185 16.03 -21.63 1.63
N LYS A 186 16.95 -22.45 1.11
CA LYS A 186 16.62 -23.71 0.45
C LYS A 186 15.98 -24.75 1.37
N SER A 187 16.14 -24.60 2.68
CA SER A 187 15.50 -25.45 3.69
C SER A 187 14.17 -24.89 4.18
N CYS A 188 13.69 -23.77 3.66
CA CYS A 188 12.39 -23.19 4.02
C CYS A 188 11.31 -23.68 3.08
N ASP A 189 10.19 -24.14 3.64
CA ASP A 189 9.02 -24.63 2.90
C ASP A 189 8.13 -23.46 2.46
N TYR A 190 8.03 -22.42 3.30
CA TYR A 190 7.18 -21.25 3.06
C TYR A 190 7.94 -19.94 3.25
N VAL A 191 7.47 -18.91 2.56
CA VAL A 191 7.99 -17.55 2.67
C VAL A 191 6.86 -16.59 3.03
N ALA A 192 7.02 -15.86 4.13
CA ALA A 192 6.19 -14.73 4.50
C ALA A 192 6.96 -13.44 4.22
N ILE A 193 6.31 -12.46 3.58
CA ILE A 193 6.94 -11.19 3.20
C ILE A 193 6.18 -10.06 3.90
N PHE A 194 6.90 -9.20 4.60
CA PHE A 194 6.35 -8.02 5.26
C PHE A 194 7.10 -6.77 4.83
N ASP A 195 6.36 -5.70 4.57
CA ASP A 195 6.96 -4.38 4.35
C ASP A 195 7.56 -3.85 5.66
N ALA A 196 8.49 -2.92 5.57
CA ALA A 196 9.24 -2.41 6.72
C ALA A 196 8.38 -1.63 7.73
N ASP A 197 7.16 -1.24 7.37
CA ASP A 197 6.18 -0.58 8.22
C ASP A 197 5.16 -1.55 8.82
N PHE A 198 5.16 -2.82 8.40
CA PHE A 198 4.22 -3.82 8.91
C PHE A 198 4.67 -4.41 10.25
N GLN A 199 3.69 -4.55 11.13
CA GLN A 199 3.81 -5.18 12.44
C GLN A 199 2.81 -6.34 12.50
N PRO A 200 3.20 -7.55 12.04
CA PRO A 200 2.31 -8.70 12.09
C PRO A 200 1.97 -9.08 13.53
N GLU A 201 0.73 -9.51 13.76
CA GLU A 201 0.31 -10.09 15.04
C GLU A 201 1.11 -11.38 15.33
N PRO A 202 1.39 -11.71 16.60
CA PRO A 202 2.16 -12.91 16.96
C PRO A 202 1.57 -14.21 16.38
N ASP A 203 0.26 -14.29 16.21
CA ASP A 203 -0.43 -15.48 15.71
C ASP A 203 -0.47 -15.59 14.17
N PHE A 204 0.13 -14.64 13.45
CA PHE A 204 0.03 -14.54 11.99
C PHE A 204 0.38 -15.85 11.27
N LEU A 205 1.53 -16.45 11.59
CA LEU A 205 1.97 -17.69 10.95
C LEU A 205 1.05 -18.87 11.30
N ARG A 206 0.62 -18.97 12.57
CA ARG A 206 -0.35 -20.00 13.01
C ARG A 206 -1.69 -19.89 12.30
N ARG A 207 -2.06 -18.72 11.82
CA ARG A 207 -3.32 -18.49 11.09
C ARG A 207 -3.18 -18.68 9.59
N THR A 208 -2.00 -18.43 9.02
CA THR A 208 -1.78 -18.42 7.57
C THR A 208 -1.20 -19.72 7.04
N ILE A 209 -0.17 -20.26 7.68
CA ILE A 209 0.52 -21.49 7.25
C ILE A 209 -0.43 -22.69 7.11
N PRO A 210 -1.41 -22.93 8.02
CA PRO A 210 -2.28 -24.09 7.86
C PRO A 210 -3.12 -24.10 6.59
N PHE A 211 -3.40 -22.93 5.99
CA PHE A 211 -4.06 -22.90 4.68
C PHE A 211 -3.18 -23.48 3.57
N LEU A 212 -1.86 -23.20 3.61
CA LEU A 212 -0.93 -23.73 2.62
C LEU A 212 -0.65 -25.22 2.86
N ASP A 213 -0.50 -25.61 4.13
CA ASP A 213 -0.18 -26.99 4.52
C ASP A 213 -1.32 -27.98 4.16
N HIS A 214 -2.57 -27.64 4.49
CA HIS A 214 -3.72 -28.52 4.23
C HIS A 214 -4.25 -28.49 2.79
N ASN A 215 -3.76 -27.57 1.94
CA ASN A 215 -4.27 -27.38 0.59
C ASN A 215 -3.09 -27.31 -0.42
N PRO A 216 -2.58 -28.44 -0.92
CA PRO A 216 -1.38 -28.49 -1.78
C PRO A 216 -1.47 -27.70 -3.10
N GLU A 217 -2.68 -27.43 -3.58
CA GLU A 217 -2.92 -26.62 -4.78
C GLU A 217 -2.85 -25.10 -4.51
N LEU A 218 -2.75 -24.67 -3.25
CA LEU A 218 -2.73 -23.26 -2.87
C LEU A 218 -1.29 -22.72 -2.88
N GLY A 219 -1.01 -21.78 -3.80
CA GLY A 219 0.31 -21.16 -3.91
C GLY A 219 0.51 -19.88 -3.09
N LEU A 220 -0.55 -19.24 -2.59
CA LEU A 220 -0.48 -17.95 -1.90
C LEU A 220 -1.62 -17.77 -0.91
N VAL A 221 -1.29 -17.24 0.27
CA VAL A 221 -2.26 -16.72 1.25
C VAL A 221 -2.02 -15.23 1.40
N GLN A 222 -3.05 -14.42 1.13
CA GLN A 222 -3.00 -12.98 1.32
C GLN A 222 -3.90 -12.56 2.47
N THR A 223 -3.35 -11.80 3.41
CA THR A 223 -4.11 -11.23 4.52
C THR A 223 -4.56 -9.80 4.21
N ARG A 224 -5.65 -9.37 4.85
CA ARG A 224 -6.12 -7.98 4.75
C ARG A 224 -5.11 -7.03 5.40
N TRP A 225 -4.83 -5.91 4.75
CA TRP A 225 -4.09 -4.80 5.34
C TRP A 225 -5.00 -4.01 6.29
N LYS A 226 -4.49 -3.74 7.49
CA LYS A 226 -5.11 -2.85 8.47
C LYS A 226 -4.11 -1.76 8.80
N PHE A 227 -4.59 -0.51 8.84
CA PHE A 227 -3.80 0.63 9.26
C PHE A 227 -4.15 0.96 10.71
N GLY A 228 -3.17 1.39 11.50
CA GLY A 228 -3.28 1.57 12.96
C GLY A 228 -4.24 2.66 13.46
N GLY A 229 -5.21 3.10 12.64
CA GLY A 229 -6.27 4.05 13.02
C GLY A 229 -7.69 3.47 12.97
N ASP A 230 -7.87 2.25 12.45
CA ASP A 230 -9.17 1.57 12.45
C ASP A 230 -9.25 0.65 13.68
N GLU A 231 -9.51 1.23 14.84
CA GLU A 231 -10.08 0.49 15.97
C GLU A 231 -11.46 -0.06 15.53
N ILE A 232 -11.64 -1.37 15.59
CA ILE A 232 -12.95 -2.04 15.58
C ILE A 232 -13.16 -2.60 16.98
#